data_AF-A0A9P6H2W8-F1
#
_entry.id   AF-A0A9P6H2W8-F1
#
_cell.length_a   1.000
_cell.length_b   1.000
_cell.length_c   1.000
_cell.angle_alpha   90.00
_cell.angle_beta   90.00
_cell.angle_gamma   90.00
#
_symmetry.space_group_name_H-M   'P 1'
#
loop_
_entity.id
_entity.type
_entity.pdbx_description
1 polymer ?
#
loop_
_entity_poly.entity_id
_entity_poly.type
_entity_poly.pdbx_seq_one_letter_code
_entity_poly.pdbx_strand_id
1 'polypeptide(L)'
;QEDRIIVKTLLAKKAAGNQAQSGWKSTVWSAVATELKKVAVGGGAEKTASKCSDHHSNLKSEYMQVKRLRGMSGFGWDDGRKLVVADDEHWNQLKKRDPNIGKWKTTLFPIYDEMNSLIDGVIATG
;
A
#
# COMPACT_ATOMS: atom_id res chain seq x y z
N GLN A 1 0.75 8.66 -7.97
CA GLN A 1 -0.24 9.67 -7.51
C GLN A 1 -1.58 9.01 -7.17
N GLU A 2 -2.02 8.03 -7.96
CA GLU A 2 -3.26 7.28 -7.74
C GLU A 2 -3.27 6.48 -6.44
N ASP A 3 -2.16 5.80 -6.11
CA ASP A 3 -2.06 4.98 -4.90
C ASP A 3 -2.34 5.80 -3.63
N ARG A 4 -1.74 7.00 -3.56
CA ARG A 4 -1.94 7.92 -2.44
C ARG A 4 -3.40 8.35 -2.30
N ILE A 5 -4.11 8.56 -3.41
CA ILE A 5 -5.53 8.94 -3.40
C ILE A 5 -6.39 7.78 -2.90
N ILE A 6 -6.11 6.56 -3.36
CA ILE A 6 -6.78 5.35 -2.89
C ILE A 6 -6.63 5.23 -1.37
N VAL A 7 -5.39 5.22 -0.87
CA VAL A 7 -5.12 5.00 0.55
C VAL A 7 -5.68 6.13 1.42
N LYS A 8 -5.51 7.40 1.02
CA LYS A 8 -6.09 8.54 1.77
C LYS A 8 -7.61 8.51 1.82
N THR A 9 -8.27 8.18 0.71
CA THR A 9 -9.73 8.08 0.67
C THR A 9 -10.20 6.95 1.58
N LEU A 10 -9.53 5.79 1.56
CA LEU A 10 -9.84 4.67 2.44
C LEU A 10 -9.61 5.01 3.92
N LEU A 11 -8.54 5.72 4.26
CA LEU A 11 -8.30 6.22 5.63
C LEU A 11 -9.41 7.14 6.11
N ALA A 12 -9.85 8.09 5.28
CA ALA A 12 -10.98 8.97 5.62
C ALA A 12 -12.28 8.17 5.82
N LYS A 13 -12.53 7.16 4.98
CA LYS A 13 -13.69 6.27 5.13
C LYS A 13 -13.59 5.37 6.36
N LYS A 14 -12.38 4.93 6.76
CA LYS A 14 -12.10 4.23 8.02
C LYS A 14 -12.49 5.08 9.21
N ALA A 15 -12.01 6.33 9.25
CA ALA A 15 -12.29 7.27 10.33
C ALA A 15 -13.79 7.58 10.46
N ALA A 16 -14.51 7.60 9.34
CA ALA A 16 -15.96 7.75 9.32
C ALA A 16 -16.75 6.45 9.65
N GLY A 17 -16.08 5.40 10.15
CA GLY A 17 -16.73 4.14 10.56
C GLY A 17 -17.23 3.26 9.42
N ASN A 18 -16.78 3.49 8.18
CA ASN A 18 -17.26 2.74 7.01
C ASN A 18 -16.45 1.47 6.70
N GLN A 19 -15.52 1.07 7.57
CA GLN A 19 -14.85 -0.22 7.47
C GLN A 19 -15.72 -1.30 8.12
N ALA A 20 -16.14 -2.30 7.35
CA ALA A 20 -16.87 -3.46 7.85
C ALA A 20 -15.90 -4.53 8.38
N GLN A 21 -16.40 -5.45 9.23
CA GLN A 21 -15.63 -6.62 9.70
C GLN A 21 -15.07 -7.46 8.54
N SER A 22 -15.76 -7.49 7.39
CA SER A 22 -15.38 -8.24 6.18
C SER A 22 -14.62 -7.39 5.14
N GLY A 23 -14.23 -6.15 5.46
CA GLY A 23 -13.50 -5.25 4.56
C GLY A 23 -14.28 -3.99 4.19
N TRP A 24 -14.25 -3.60 2.90
CA TRP A 24 -14.82 -2.33 2.42
C TRP A 24 -16.13 -2.53 1.66
N LYS A 25 -17.13 -1.67 1.92
CA LYS A 25 -18.40 -1.67 1.19
C LYS A 25 -18.18 -1.19 -0.27
N SER A 26 -19.02 -1.67 -1.20
CA SER A 26 -18.99 -1.20 -2.61
C SER A 26 -19.06 0.33 -2.74
N THR A 27 -19.85 0.99 -1.90
CA THR A 27 -19.97 2.46 -1.85
C THR A 27 -18.67 3.18 -1.50
N VAL A 28 -17.78 2.55 -0.73
CA VAL A 28 -16.45 3.09 -0.43
C VAL A 28 -15.60 3.09 -1.69
N TRP A 29 -15.62 1.99 -2.45
CA TRP A 29 -14.89 1.88 -3.71
C TRP A 29 -15.42 2.83 -4.78
N SER A 30 -16.73 3.07 -4.83
CA SER A 30 -17.32 4.12 -5.68
C SER A 30 -16.81 5.51 -5.32
N ALA A 31 -16.65 5.81 -4.03
CA ALA A 31 -16.08 7.08 -3.60
C ALA A 31 -14.60 7.22 -4.01
N VAL A 32 -13.80 6.16 -3.85
CA VAL A 32 -12.40 6.13 -4.32
C VAL A 32 -12.31 6.37 -5.83
N ALA A 33 -13.17 5.70 -6.61
CA ALA A 33 -13.24 5.89 -8.05
C ALA A 33 -13.57 7.34 -8.44
N THR A 34 -14.50 7.98 -7.72
CA THR A 34 -14.84 9.39 -7.92
C THR A 34 -13.65 10.32 -7.64
N GLU A 35 -12.94 10.13 -6.53
CA GLU A 35 -11.74 10.95 -6.22
C GLU A 35 -10.63 10.75 -7.26
N LEU A 36 -10.43 9.51 -7.71
CA LEU A 36 -9.46 9.21 -8.75
C LEU A 36 -9.83 9.79 -10.11
N LYS A 37 -11.14 9.95 -10.42
CA LYS A 37 -11.61 10.61 -11.65
C LYS A 37 -11.34 12.11 -11.62
N LYS A 38 -11.47 12.77 -10.45
CA LYS A 38 -11.19 14.22 -10.31
C LYS A 38 -9.76 14.60 -10.70
N VAL A 39 -8.81 13.70 -10.49
CA VAL A 39 -7.38 13.92 -10.81
C VAL A 39 -6.97 13.34 -12.16
N ALA A 40 -7.85 12.58 -12.83
CA ALA A 40 -7.56 11.98 -14.12
C ALA A 40 -7.68 13.06 -15.20
N VAL A 41 -6.58 13.74 -15.48
CA VAL A 41 -6.49 14.70 -16.59
C VAL A 41 -6.41 13.91 -17.89
N GLY A 42 -7.47 13.97 -18.71
CA GLY A 42 -7.43 13.51 -20.10
C GLY A 42 -7.76 12.03 -20.35
N GLY A 43 -9.01 11.62 -20.12
CA GLY A 43 -9.57 10.42 -20.77
C GLY A 43 -8.94 9.07 -20.38
N GLY A 44 -8.36 8.97 -19.18
CA GLY A 44 -7.85 7.72 -18.65
C GLY A 44 -8.93 6.63 -18.52
N ALA A 45 -8.49 5.36 -18.59
CA ALA A 45 -9.35 4.18 -18.52
C ALA A 45 -10.39 4.26 -17.38
N GLU A 46 -11.58 3.73 -17.63
CA GLU A 46 -12.70 3.84 -16.71
C GLU A 46 -12.31 3.34 -15.30
N LYS A 47 -12.27 4.27 -14.35
CA LYS A 47 -12.01 4.00 -12.94
C LYS A 47 -13.30 3.50 -12.31
N THR A 48 -13.42 2.19 -12.21
CA THR A 48 -14.56 1.51 -11.60
C THR A 48 -14.25 1.12 -10.16
N ALA A 49 -15.29 0.87 -9.36
CA ALA A 49 -15.16 0.39 -8.00
C ALA A 49 -14.32 -0.91 -7.91
N SER A 50 -14.52 -1.86 -8.84
CA SER A 50 -13.75 -3.11 -8.88
C SER A 50 -12.27 -2.85 -9.06
N LYS A 51 -11.87 -2.06 -10.08
CA LYS A 51 -10.47 -1.73 -10.32
C LYS A 51 -9.81 -1.07 -9.11
N CYS A 52 -10.53 -0.21 -8.38
CA CYS A 52 -10.02 0.41 -7.15
C CYS A 52 -9.77 -0.64 -6.04
N SER A 53 -10.67 -1.61 -5.90
CA SER A 53 -10.54 -2.71 -4.95
C SER A 53 -9.38 -3.66 -5.32
N ASP A 54 -9.26 -4.02 -6.59
CA ASP A 54 -8.16 -4.86 -7.11
C ASP A 54 -6.82 -4.16 -6.90
N HIS A 55 -6.74 -2.87 -7.22
CA HIS A 55 -5.55 -2.05 -6.99
C HIS A 55 -5.18 -1.98 -5.51
N HIS A 56 -6.15 -1.75 -4.62
CA HIS A 56 -5.91 -1.78 -3.18
C HIS A 56 -5.42 -3.16 -2.70
N SER A 57 -5.96 -4.24 -3.26
CA SER A 57 -5.54 -5.61 -2.93
C SER A 57 -4.08 -5.85 -3.33
N ASN A 58 -3.67 -5.36 -4.50
CA ASN A 58 -2.26 -5.39 -4.92
C ASN A 58 -1.38 -4.57 -3.98
N LEU A 59 -1.77 -3.32 -3.67
CA LEU A 59 -1.03 -2.48 -2.73
C LEU A 59 -0.90 -3.14 -1.36
N LYS A 60 -1.95 -3.81 -0.88
CA LYS A 60 -1.92 -4.56 0.39
C LYS A 60 -0.90 -5.70 0.32
N SER A 61 -0.86 -6.46 -0.77
CA SER A 61 0.14 -7.51 -0.98
C SER A 61 1.56 -6.95 -0.98
N GLU A 62 1.78 -5.83 -1.66
CA GLU A 62 3.07 -5.12 -1.69
C GLU A 62 3.48 -4.61 -0.31
N TYR A 63 2.56 -3.99 0.42
CA TYR A 63 2.77 -3.60 1.80
C TYR A 63 3.17 -4.78 2.69
N MET A 64 2.51 -5.94 2.57
CA MET A 64 2.85 -7.13 3.36
C MET A 64 4.26 -7.64 3.04
N GLN A 65 4.68 -7.58 1.78
CA GLN A 65 6.06 -7.91 1.40
C GLN A 65 7.06 -6.96 2.05
N VAL A 66 6.85 -5.64 1.95
CA VAL A 66 7.72 -4.64 2.57
C VAL A 66 7.73 -4.76 4.10
N LYS A 67 6.57 -4.97 4.73
CA LYS A 67 6.45 -5.19 6.18
C LYS A 67 7.26 -6.42 6.62
N ARG A 68 7.15 -7.52 5.87
CA ARG A 68 7.93 -8.75 6.11
C ARG A 68 9.42 -8.48 5.98
N LEU A 69 9.85 -7.79 4.92
CA LEU A 69 11.25 -7.41 4.71
C LEU A 69 11.78 -6.64 5.91
N ARG A 70 11.06 -5.60 6.36
CA ARG A 70 11.43 -4.79 7.52
C ARG A 70 11.49 -5.58 8.84
N GLY A 71 10.76 -6.69 8.94
CA GLY A 71 10.77 -7.56 10.12
C GLY A 71 11.83 -8.66 10.09
N MET A 72 12.59 -8.81 8.99
CA MET A 72 13.67 -9.79 8.90
C MET A 72 14.98 -9.24 9.44
N SER A 73 15.75 -10.10 10.10
CA SER A 73 17.11 -9.76 10.54
C SER A 73 17.99 -9.38 9.35
N GLY A 74 18.79 -8.33 9.49
CA GLY A 74 19.66 -7.80 8.44
C GLY A 74 18.97 -6.89 7.42
N PHE A 75 17.65 -6.71 7.53
CA PHE A 75 16.89 -5.74 6.75
C PHE A 75 16.46 -4.56 7.64
N GLY A 76 16.53 -3.37 7.07
CA GLY A 76 16.13 -2.11 7.68
C GLY A 76 15.22 -1.30 6.76
N TRP A 77 14.95 -0.07 7.18
CA TRP A 77 14.08 0.87 6.47
C TRP A 77 14.72 2.25 6.42
N ASP A 78 14.83 2.80 5.22
CA ASP A 78 15.20 4.20 5.00
C ASP A 78 13.92 5.03 4.95
N ASP A 79 13.67 5.81 6.00
CA ASP A 79 12.43 6.60 6.07
C ASP A 79 12.42 7.80 5.12
N GLY A 80 13.59 8.38 4.82
CA GLY A 80 13.70 9.52 3.91
C GLY A 80 13.38 9.14 2.47
N ARG A 81 13.79 7.96 2.05
CA ARG A 81 13.52 7.40 0.71
C ARG A 81 12.26 6.54 0.67
N LYS A 82 11.78 6.09 1.83
CA LYS A 82 10.72 5.09 1.98
C LYS A 82 11.09 3.80 1.23
N LEU A 83 12.28 3.27 1.55
CA LEU A 83 12.91 2.15 0.83
C LEU A 83 13.44 1.09 1.80
N VAL A 84 13.40 -0.17 1.40
CA VAL A 84 14.02 -1.27 2.16
C VAL A 84 15.54 -1.24 1.95
N VAL A 85 16.30 -1.20 3.04
CA VAL A 85 17.76 -1.21 3.01
C VAL A 85 18.30 -2.48 3.66
N ALA A 86 19.25 -3.12 3.02
CA ALA A 86 19.93 -4.32 3.54
C ALA A 86 21.24 -4.50 2.77
N ASP A 87 22.13 -5.32 3.32
CA ASP A 87 23.37 -5.70 2.63
C ASP A 87 23.08 -6.55 1.37
N ASP A 88 23.99 -6.49 0.39
CA ASP A 88 23.89 -7.29 -0.82
C ASP A 88 23.85 -8.80 -0.53
N GLU A 89 24.54 -9.28 0.51
CA GLU A 89 24.46 -10.68 0.93
C GLU A 89 23.03 -11.07 1.32
N HIS A 90 22.37 -10.26 2.15
CA HIS A 90 21.00 -10.50 2.60
C HIS A 90 20.02 -10.49 1.42
N TRP A 91 20.17 -9.54 0.49
CA TRP A 91 19.37 -9.53 -0.75
C TRP A 91 19.61 -10.75 -1.64
N ASN A 92 20.86 -11.21 -1.76
CA ASN A 92 21.20 -12.37 -2.58
C ASN A 92 20.64 -13.67 -2.00
N GLN A 93 20.67 -13.83 -0.67
CA GLN A 93 20.03 -14.96 0.00
C GLN A 93 18.51 -14.97 -0.20
N LEU A 94 17.87 -13.80 -0.14
CA LEU A 94 16.42 -13.72 -0.32
C LEU A 94 16.01 -13.93 -1.78
N LYS A 95 16.75 -13.38 -2.74
CA LYS A 95 16.52 -13.58 -4.19
C LYS A 95 16.60 -15.05 -4.61
N LYS A 96 17.40 -15.88 -3.93
CA LYS A 96 17.43 -17.34 -4.16
C LYS A 96 16.10 -18.03 -3.82
N ARG A 97 15.34 -17.48 -2.88
CA ARG A 97 14.05 -18.03 -2.43
C ARG A 97 12.87 -17.39 -3.16
N ASP A 98 12.94 -16.09 -3.40
CA ASP A 98 11.93 -15.33 -4.11
C ASP A 98 12.60 -14.31 -5.06
N PRO A 99 12.80 -14.64 -6.35
CA PRO A 99 13.54 -13.79 -7.27
C PRO A 99 12.87 -12.43 -7.51
N ASN A 100 11.54 -12.36 -7.33
CA ASN A 100 10.76 -11.14 -7.50
C ASN A 100 10.95 -10.12 -6.36
N ILE A 101 11.45 -10.55 -5.20
CA ILE A 101 11.61 -9.67 -4.03
C ILE A 101 12.71 -8.62 -4.25
N GLY A 102 13.64 -8.90 -5.16
CA GLY A 102 14.77 -8.02 -5.46
C GLY A 102 14.35 -6.63 -5.94
N LYS A 103 13.12 -6.49 -6.48
CA LYS A 103 12.57 -5.19 -6.88
C LYS A 103 12.59 -4.18 -5.73
N TRP A 104 12.36 -4.63 -4.49
CA TRP A 104 12.28 -3.77 -3.31
C TRP A 104 13.62 -3.15 -2.89
N LYS A 105 14.75 -3.57 -3.50
CA LYS A 105 16.05 -2.89 -3.33
C LYS A 105 16.05 -1.49 -3.95
N THR A 106 15.24 -1.25 -4.97
CA THR A 106 15.17 0.02 -5.70
C THR A 106 13.77 0.63 -5.73
N THR A 107 12.74 -0.16 -5.45
CA THR A 107 11.34 0.30 -5.46
C THR A 107 11.02 1.08 -4.19
N LEU A 108 10.76 2.37 -4.34
CA LEU A 108 10.24 3.22 -3.27
C LEU A 108 8.79 2.86 -2.95
N PHE A 109 8.44 2.86 -1.67
CA PHE A 109 7.07 2.65 -1.21
C PHE A 109 6.60 3.84 -0.34
N PRO A 110 6.37 5.02 -0.96
CA PRO A 110 6.14 6.27 -0.24
C PRO A 110 4.86 6.29 0.61
N ILE A 111 3.91 5.40 0.30
CA ILE A 111 2.64 5.25 1.02
C ILE A 111 2.69 4.20 2.14
N TYR A 112 3.90 3.75 2.54
CA TYR A 112 4.06 2.70 3.55
C TYR A 112 3.31 3.04 4.84
N ASP A 113 3.48 4.27 5.34
CA ASP A 113 2.92 4.71 6.61
C ASP A 113 1.39 4.78 6.56
N GLU A 114 0.85 5.36 5.48
CA GLU A 114 -0.59 5.39 5.26
C GLU A 114 -1.17 3.97 5.14
N MET A 115 -0.46 3.05 4.48
CA MET A 115 -0.86 1.64 4.38
C MET A 115 -0.79 0.92 5.73
N ASN A 116 0.25 1.18 6.54
CA ASN A 116 0.39 0.66 7.89
C ASN A 116 -0.79 1.11 8.78
N SER A 117 -1.11 2.41 8.76
CA SER A 117 -2.26 2.96 9.49
C SER A 117 -3.60 2.38 9.02
N LEU A 118 -3.73 2.13 7.71
CA LEU A 118 -4.94 1.57 7.12
C LEU A 118 -5.13 0.10 7.50
N ILE A 119 -4.08 -0.71 7.43
CA ILE A 119 -4.13 -2.18 7.60
C ILE A 119 -3.90 -2.58 9.04
N ASP A 120 -2.79 -2.11 9.61
CA ASP A 120 -2.27 -2.52 10.91
C ASP A 120 -2.69 -1.58 12.02
N GLY A 121 -3.57 -0.62 11.73
CA GLY A 121 -4.03 0.44 12.63
C GLY A 121 -4.59 -0.07 13.96
N VAL A 122 -3.67 -0.56 14.80
CA VAL A 122 -3.68 -0.44 16.24
C VAL A 122 -3.78 1.05 16.44
N ILE A 123 -5.00 1.43 16.78
CA ILE A 123 -5.37 2.72 17.29
C ILE A 123 -4.43 2.95 18.47
N ALA A 124 -3.34 3.69 18.27
CA ALA A 124 -2.62 4.30 19.37
C ALA A 124 -3.53 5.43 19.87
N THR A 125 -4.57 5.05 20.61
CA THR A 125 -5.23 5.94 21.54
C THR A 125 -4.33 5.96 22.77
N GLY A 126 -3.44 6.95 22.83
CA GLY A 126 -2.67 7.33 24.00
C GLY A 126 -2.82 8.83 24.17
#